data_AF-A0A3N9UTD3-F1
#
_entry.id   AF-A0A3N9UTD3-F1
#
_cell.length_a   1.000
_cell.length_b   1.000
_cell.length_c   1.000
_cell.angle_alpha   90.00
_cell.angle_beta   90.00
_cell.angle_gamma   90.00
#
_symmetry.space_group_name_H-M   'P 1'
#
loop_
_entity.id
_entity.type
_entity.pdbx_description
1 polymer ?
#
loop_
_entity_poly.entity_id
_entity_poly.type
_entity_poly.pdbx_seq_one_letter_code
_entity_poly.pdbx_strand_id
1 'polypeptide(L)'
;GGGDNEGGYGNNHIQNLDDSQASSTIEVQFGSIAPPQYAPWNYDTEECEGAGCGTIGDVNNDAAINVLDVLSVVNDILGIVPLDAGGKCRADCNGDDAINVLDALGIVNVILGITPNCPGGNAKVDIYPETVEFLKTLEAYLSPENYDRFMSMVKSVGVPTRYELSQNYPNPFNPETNIEFALPMSARVKLSVYNVLGQAVATLVDGQVEAGYHSVTFDGSYLTSGVYFYRLETGNTVLSNKMVLMK
;
A
#
# COMPACT_ATOMS: atom_id res chain seq x y z
N GLY A 1 -42.39 -33.99 34.23
CA GLY A 1 -43.42 -34.18 33.20
C GLY A 1 -44.00 -32.83 32.88
N GLY A 2 -43.92 -32.42 31.61
CA GLY A 2 -44.39 -31.14 31.11
C GLY A 2 -43.66 -30.86 29.79
N GLY A 3 -44.16 -31.44 28.71
CA GLY A 3 -43.64 -31.24 27.36
C GLY A 3 -44.13 -29.94 26.74
N ASP A 4 -43.34 -29.38 25.84
CA ASP A 4 -43.75 -28.35 24.91
C ASP A 4 -44.46 -28.98 23.72
N ASN A 5 -45.60 -28.37 23.38
CA ASN A 5 -46.57 -28.88 22.44
C ASN A 5 -46.31 -28.24 21.07
N GLU A 6 -45.32 -28.74 20.33
CA GLU A 6 -45.18 -28.40 18.91
C GLU A 6 -46.09 -29.29 18.06
N GLY A 7 -47.36 -28.88 17.99
CA GLY A 7 -48.28 -29.31 16.94
C GLY A 7 -48.01 -28.53 15.66
N GLY A 8 -47.90 -29.26 14.54
CA GLY A 8 -47.49 -28.72 13.24
C GLY A 8 -48.37 -27.60 12.67
N TYR A 9 -47.71 -26.80 11.83
CA TYR A 9 -48.23 -25.81 10.87
C TYR A 9 -49.23 -24.77 11.42
N GLY A 10 -48.74 -23.54 11.67
CA GLY A 10 -49.58 -22.35 11.58
C GLY A 10 -49.18 -21.18 12.48
N ASN A 11 -48.48 -20.21 11.89
CA ASN A 11 -48.50 -18.78 12.25
C ASN A 11 -48.05 -18.37 13.66
N ASN A 12 -46.74 -18.15 13.84
CA ASN A 12 -46.20 -17.34 14.92
C ASN A 12 -45.46 -16.11 14.35
N HIS A 13 -46.15 -14.96 14.30
CA HIS A 13 -45.61 -13.62 14.67
C HIS A 13 -46.48 -12.42 14.20
N ILE A 14 -47.82 -12.51 14.25
CA ILE A 14 -48.68 -11.32 14.10
C ILE A 14 -49.74 -11.26 15.21
N GLN A 15 -49.29 -11.26 16.47
CA GLN A 15 -50.16 -10.91 17.61
C GLN A 15 -49.46 -10.01 18.63
N ASN A 16 -48.66 -9.04 18.17
CA ASN A 16 -48.15 -7.97 19.03
C ASN A 16 -48.01 -6.62 18.32
N LEU A 17 -48.84 -6.38 17.29
CA LEU A 17 -48.94 -5.06 16.66
C LEU A 17 -50.19 -4.36 17.21
N ASP A 18 -50.01 -3.48 18.19
CA ASP A 18 -50.98 -2.41 18.49
C ASP A 18 -50.91 -1.37 17.36
N ASP A 19 -51.92 -1.36 16.51
CA ASP A 19 -52.08 -0.48 15.35
C ASP A 19 -52.84 0.82 15.67
N SER A 20 -53.15 1.07 16.94
CA SER A 20 -53.90 2.26 17.38
C SER A 20 -53.05 3.53 17.51
N GLN A 21 -51.72 3.44 17.33
CA GLN A 21 -50.79 4.57 17.48
C GLN A 21 -50.30 5.06 16.12
N ALA A 22 -50.47 6.36 15.84
CA ALA A 22 -50.15 6.97 14.54
C ALA A 22 -48.63 7.06 14.22
N SER A 23 -47.75 6.59 15.10
CA SER A 23 -46.29 6.61 14.92
C SER A 23 -45.60 5.59 15.83
N SER A 24 -45.79 4.30 15.58
CA SER A 24 -44.97 3.25 16.21
C SER A 24 -43.76 2.96 15.34
N THR A 25 -42.55 3.29 15.80
CA THR A 25 -41.31 2.72 15.25
C THR A 25 -41.08 1.34 15.87
N ILE A 26 -40.31 0.48 15.18
CA ILE A 26 -39.99 -0.90 15.60
C ILE A 26 -39.45 -0.95 17.04
N GLU A 27 -38.71 0.09 17.46
CA GLU A 27 -38.11 0.23 18.78
C GLU A 27 -39.13 0.34 19.92
N VAL A 28 -40.27 1.01 19.69
CA VAL A 28 -41.32 1.21 20.71
C VAL A 28 -42.16 -0.06 20.92
N GLN A 29 -42.20 -0.94 19.92
CA GLN A 29 -43.13 -2.07 19.86
C GLN A 29 -42.53 -3.40 20.33
N PHE A 30 -41.21 -3.57 20.24
CA PHE A 30 -40.54 -4.82 20.60
C PHE A 30 -39.54 -4.71 21.75
N GLY A 31 -39.27 -3.50 22.26
CA GLY A 31 -38.15 -3.26 23.16
C GLY A 31 -36.80 -3.56 22.47
N SER A 32 -35.70 -3.06 23.00
CA SER A 32 -34.37 -3.39 22.49
C SER A 32 -34.12 -4.89 22.66
N ILE A 33 -34.38 -5.68 21.63
CA ILE A 33 -33.89 -7.05 21.52
C ILE A 33 -32.39 -6.91 21.27
N ALA A 34 -31.61 -6.87 22.34
CA ALA A 34 -30.17 -7.06 22.29
C ALA A 34 -29.89 -8.55 22.56
N PRO A 35 -29.92 -9.44 21.55
CA PRO A 35 -29.45 -10.79 21.76
C PRO A 35 -27.93 -10.70 21.98
N PRO A 36 -27.39 -11.31 23.05
CA PRO A 36 -25.95 -11.42 23.15
C PRO A 36 -25.49 -12.33 22.01
N GLN A 37 -24.52 -11.87 21.21
CA GLN A 37 -23.70 -12.61 20.23
C GLN A 37 -23.90 -12.37 18.73
N TYR A 38 -24.56 -11.29 18.28
CA TYR A 38 -24.38 -10.86 16.88
C TYR A 38 -24.03 -9.38 16.81
N ALA A 39 -22.87 -9.09 16.21
CA ALA A 39 -22.49 -7.74 15.81
C ALA A 39 -23.51 -7.23 14.78
N PRO A 40 -24.01 -5.99 14.92
CA PRO A 40 -25.01 -5.45 14.01
C PRO A 40 -24.40 -5.29 12.61
N TRP A 41 -25.02 -5.92 11.62
CA TRP A 41 -24.76 -5.62 10.21
C TRP A 41 -25.22 -4.19 9.93
N ASN A 42 -24.28 -3.28 9.65
CA ASN A 42 -24.59 -1.94 9.18
C ASN A 42 -24.84 -1.98 7.66
N TYR A 43 -26.10 -1.83 7.26
CA TYR A 43 -26.49 -1.85 5.84
C TYR A 43 -26.00 -0.63 5.05
N ASP A 44 -25.58 0.44 5.75
CA ASP A 44 -25.20 1.72 5.12
C ASP A 44 -23.69 1.85 4.82
N THR A 45 -22.82 0.99 5.36
CA THR A 45 -21.35 1.12 5.17
C THR A 45 -20.67 -0.07 4.49
N GLU A 46 -21.34 -1.21 4.26
CA GLU A 46 -20.70 -2.47 3.80
C GLU A 46 -19.46 -2.90 4.64
N GLU A 47 -19.28 -2.33 5.82
CA GLU A 47 -18.19 -2.67 6.74
C GLU A 47 -18.70 -3.62 7.82
N CYS A 48 -17.97 -4.71 8.02
CA CYS A 48 -18.14 -5.60 9.15
C CYS A 48 -17.66 -4.92 10.44
N GLU A 49 -18.38 -3.93 10.96
CA GLU A 49 -18.11 -3.41 12.30
C GLU A 49 -18.52 -4.45 13.36
N GLY A 50 -17.54 -5.17 13.90
CA GLY A 50 -17.69 -6.01 15.09
C GLY A 50 -17.40 -7.50 14.91
N ALA A 51 -17.15 -7.97 13.69
CA ALA A 51 -16.41 -9.20 13.43
C ALA A 51 -15.10 -8.77 12.77
N GLY A 52 -14.01 -8.74 13.54
CA GLY A 52 -12.69 -8.38 13.00
C GLY A 52 -12.43 -9.19 11.73
N CYS A 53 -11.84 -8.56 10.72
CA CYS A 53 -11.79 -9.06 9.34
C CYS A 53 -11.02 -10.37 9.13
N GLY A 54 -10.71 -11.12 10.18
CA GLY A 54 -9.80 -12.25 10.15
C GLY A 54 -8.37 -11.77 10.02
N THR A 55 -7.54 -12.60 9.39
CA THR A 55 -6.14 -12.27 9.13
C THR A 55 -6.07 -11.35 7.90
N ILE A 56 -5.64 -10.10 8.09
CA ILE A 56 -5.37 -9.19 6.97
C ILE A 56 -4.26 -9.79 6.10
N GLY A 57 -4.48 -9.80 4.78
CA GLY A 57 -3.63 -10.46 3.78
C GLY A 57 -4.03 -11.90 3.42
N ASP A 58 -4.89 -12.57 4.20
CA ASP A 58 -5.47 -13.89 3.87
C ASP A 58 -6.80 -13.70 3.11
N VAL A 59 -6.70 -13.17 1.90
CA VAL A 59 -7.82 -12.65 1.13
C VAL A 59 -8.79 -13.77 0.74
N ASN A 60 -8.28 -14.95 0.40
CA ASN A 60 -9.11 -16.12 0.06
C ASN A 60 -9.63 -16.89 1.30
N ASN A 61 -9.21 -16.49 2.52
CA ASN A 61 -9.61 -17.06 3.79
C ASN A 61 -9.27 -18.57 3.91
N ASP A 62 -8.09 -18.95 3.42
CA ASP A 62 -7.55 -20.32 3.51
C ASP A 62 -6.59 -20.52 4.71
N ALA A 63 -6.44 -19.49 5.56
CA ALA A 63 -5.56 -19.41 6.71
C ALA A 63 -4.06 -19.28 6.38
N ALA A 64 -3.68 -19.06 5.12
CA ALA A 64 -2.29 -18.89 4.72
C ALA A 64 -2.11 -17.69 3.78
N ILE A 65 -1.35 -16.68 4.21
CA ILE A 65 -0.97 -15.56 3.34
C ILE A 65 0.04 -16.04 2.29
N ASN A 66 -0.38 -16.14 1.03
CA ASN A 66 0.39 -16.67 -0.08
C ASN A 66 0.04 -16.03 -1.44
N VAL A 67 0.63 -16.54 -2.52
CA VAL A 67 0.45 -15.96 -3.88
C VAL A 67 -1.02 -15.95 -4.33
N LEU A 68 -1.86 -16.87 -3.84
CA LEU A 68 -3.28 -16.92 -4.14
C LEU A 68 -4.04 -15.73 -3.56
N ASP A 69 -3.59 -15.15 -2.45
CA ASP A 69 -4.19 -13.93 -1.89
C ASP A 69 -3.87 -12.72 -2.75
N VAL A 70 -2.61 -12.60 -3.18
CA VAL A 70 -2.19 -11.55 -4.12
C VAL A 70 -3.01 -11.66 -5.40
N LEU A 71 -3.21 -12.87 -5.94
CA LEU A 71 -4.05 -13.08 -7.11
C LEU A 71 -5.51 -12.68 -6.89
N SER A 72 -6.06 -12.93 -5.70
CA SER A 72 -7.41 -12.51 -5.34
C SER A 72 -7.55 -10.99 -5.39
N VAL A 73 -6.59 -10.25 -4.80
CA VAL A 73 -6.55 -8.78 -4.85
C VAL A 73 -6.37 -8.27 -6.27
N VAL A 74 -5.43 -8.84 -7.03
CA VAL A 74 -5.16 -8.41 -8.41
C VAL A 74 -6.38 -8.64 -9.32
N ASN A 75 -7.09 -9.75 -9.16
CA ASN A 75 -8.31 -10.02 -9.92
C ASN A 75 -9.41 -9.00 -9.61
N ASP A 76 -9.53 -8.55 -8.37
CA ASP A 76 -10.48 -7.51 -7.96
C ASP A 76 -10.12 -6.15 -8.57
N ILE A 77 -8.85 -5.73 -8.43
CA ILE A 77 -8.31 -4.48 -9.00
C ILE A 77 -8.53 -4.43 -10.52
N LEU A 78 -8.33 -5.57 -11.20
CA LEU A 78 -8.50 -5.66 -12.65
C LEU A 78 -9.98 -5.75 -13.09
N GLY A 79 -10.90 -5.95 -12.15
CA GLY A 79 -12.34 -6.15 -12.41
C GLY A 79 -12.67 -7.51 -13.02
N ILE A 80 -11.84 -8.53 -12.77
CA ILE A 80 -12.00 -9.89 -13.28
C ILE A 80 -12.93 -10.69 -12.37
N VAL A 81 -12.60 -10.73 -11.07
CA VAL A 81 -13.40 -11.40 -10.03
C VAL A 81 -13.46 -10.46 -8.83
N PRO A 82 -14.63 -9.88 -8.51
CA PRO A 82 -14.74 -9.00 -7.36
C PRO A 82 -14.68 -9.76 -6.05
N LEU A 83 -14.09 -9.15 -5.02
CA LEU A 83 -14.06 -9.67 -3.66
C LEU A 83 -15.42 -9.49 -2.99
N ASP A 84 -15.76 -10.43 -2.10
CA ASP A 84 -16.85 -10.24 -1.14
C ASP A 84 -16.48 -9.24 -0.05
N ALA A 85 -17.44 -8.83 0.78
CA ALA A 85 -17.20 -7.82 1.82
C ALA A 85 -16.07 -8.21 2.79
N GLY A 86 -15.98 -9.50 3.13
CA GLY A 86 -14.89 -10.01 3.97
C GLY A 86 -13.53 -9.97 3.26
N GLY A 87 -13.49 -10.35 1.99
CA GLY A 87 -12.30 -10.34 1.15
C GLY A 87 -11.77 -8.94 0.94
N LYS A 88 -12.64 -7.95 0.71
CA LYS A 88 -12.25 -6.52 0.64
C LYS A 88 -11.55 -6.09 1.93
N CYS A 89 -12.14 -6.37 3.08
CA CYS A 89 -11.50 -5.99 4.34
C CYS A 89 -10.16 -6.70 4.59
N ARG A 90 -9.99 -7.96 4.17
CA ARG A 90 -8.70 -8.67 4.26
C ARG A 90 -7.69 -8.20 3.22
N ALA A 91 -8.16 -7.68 2.10
CA ALA A 91 -7.32 -7.18 1.02
C ALA A 91 -6.73 -5.81 1.35
N ASP A 92 -7.43 -4.95 2.11
CA ASP A 92 -6.93 -3.64 2.54
C ASP A 92 -5.76 -3.76 3.52
N CYS A 93 -4.56 -3.96 2.98
CA CYS A 93 -3.37 -4.30 3.74
C CYS A 93 -2.73 -3.04 4.34
N ASN A 94 -2.91 -1.88 3.71
CA ASN A 94 -2.42 -0.61 4.23
C ASN A 94 -3.45 0.14 5.08
N GLY A 95 -4.70 -0.32 5.11
CA GLY A 95 -5.77 0.20 5.96
C GLY A 95 -6.21 1.60 5.53
N ASP A 96 -6.31 1.84 4.23
CA ASP A 96 -6.75 3.12 3.63
C ASP A 96 -8.18 3.09 3.05
N ASP A 97 -8.91 2.00 3.32
CA ASP A 97 -10.28 1.71 2.89
C ASP A 97 -10.44 1.56 1.36
N ALA A 98 -9.34 1.57 0.59
CA ALA A 98 -9.37 1.48 -0.87
C ALA A 98 -8.55 0.31 -1.41
N ILE A 99 -9.21 -0.69 -2.01
CA ILE A 99 -8.49 -1.82 -2.60
C ILE A 99 -7.76 -1.40 -3.88
N ASN A 100 -6.44 -1.34 -3.80
CA ASN A 100 -5.59 -0.84 -4.87
C ASN A 100 -4.23 -1.57 -4.91
N VAL A 101 -3.35 -1.11 -5.80
CA VAL A 101 -2.06 -1.80 -6.03
C VAL A 101 -1.15 -1.81 -4.80
N LEU A 102 -1.26 -0.80 -3.93
CA LEU A 102 -0.50 -0.75 -2.67
C LEU A 102 -0.84 -1.95 -1.77
N ASP A 103 -2.08 -2.40 -1.78
CA ASP A 103 -2.51 -3.56 -1.00
C ASP A 103 -1.86 -4.85 -1.47
N ALA A 104 -1.91 -5.10 -2.78
CA ALA A 104 -1.27 -6.25 -3.38
C ALA A 104 0.24 -6.26 -3.07
N LEU A 105 0.90 -5.09 -3.13
CA LEU A 105 2.31 -4.94 -2.79
C LEU A 105 2.58 -5.18 -1.29
N GLY A 106 1.68 -4.73 -0.41
CA GLY A 106 1.74 -4.97 1.03
C GLY A 106 1.67 -6.46 1.36
N ILE A 107 0.75 -7.19 0.73
CA ILE A 107 0.64 -8.65 0.90
C ILE A 107 1.89 -9.36 0.39
N VAL A 108 2.44 -8.93 -0.75
CA VAL A 108 3.72 -9.47 -1.26
C VAL A 108 4.85 -9.25 -0.26
N ASN A 109 4.95 -8.08 0.38
CA ASN A 109 5.96 -7.83 1.41
C ASN A 109 5.84 -8.79 2.60
N VAL A 110 4.61 -9.15 2.99
CA VAL A 110 4.35 -10.16 4.04
C VAL A 110 4.82 -11.53 3.58
N ILE A 111 4.49 -11.95 2.36
CA ILE A 111 4.92 -13.24 1.79
C ILE A 111 6.44 -13.36 1.73
N LEU A 112 7.12 -12.26 1.39
CA LEU A 112 8.58 -12.20 1.31
C LEU A 112 9.26 -12.09 2.69
N GLY A 113 8.50 -11.95 3.78
CA GLY A 113 9.04 -11.75 5.12
C GLY A 113 9.73 -10.40 5.31
N ILE A 114 9.45 -9.43 4.44
CA ILE A 114 9.97 -8.06 4.54
C ILE A 114 9.29 -7.35 5.71
N THR A 115 7.97 -7.52 5.83
CA THR A 115 7.18 -7.09 7.00
C THR A 115 6.54 -8.31 7.64
N PRO A 116 6.42 -8.35 8.99
CA PRO A 116 5.83 -9.51 9.67
C PRO A 116 4.32 -9.63 9.44
N ASN A 117 3.64 -8.52 9.20
CA ASN A 117 2.19 -8.43 8.96
C ASN A 117 1.90 -7.27 7.98
N CYS A 118 0.67 -7.22 7.50
CA CYS A 118 0.13 -6.05 6.80
C CYS A 118 0.22 -4.80 7.71
N PRO A 119 0.68 -3.65 7.18
CA PRO A 119 1.01 -2.49 8.01
C PRO A 119 -0.21 -1.78 8.60
N GLY A 120 -1.35 -1.75 7.90
CA GLY A 120 -2.61 -1.12 8.35
C GLY A 120 -2.53 0.38 8.68
N GLY A 121 -3.68 0.97 9.05
CA GLY A 121 -3.74 2.32 9.61
C GLY A 121 -3.30 3.45 8.67
N ASN A 122 -3.72 3.42 7.41
CA ASN A 122 -3.29 4.33 6.35
C ASN A 122 -1.76 4.36 6.17
N ALA A 123 -1.08 3.23 6.38
CA ALA A 123 0.37 3.16 6.26
C ALA A 123 0.80 3.34 4.79
N LYS A 124 1.94 4.00 4.59
CA LYS A 124 2.60 3.94 3.30
C LYS A 124 3.14 2.53 3.09
N VAL A 125 2.86 1.92 1.93
CA VAL A 125 3.48 0.65 1.55
C VAL A 125 4.83 0.93 0.90
N ASP A 126 5.90 0.53 1.57
CA ASP A 126 7.23 0.54 0.99
C ASP A 126 7.38 -0.59 -0.02
N ILE A 127 8.08 -0.33 -1.11
CA ILE A 127 8.19 -1.27 -2.23
C ILE A 127 9.65 -1.63 -2.40
N TYR A 128 9.91 -2.93 -2.46
CA TYR A 128 11.24 -3.49 -2.56
C TYR A 128 11.40 -4.19 -3.90
N PRO A 129 12.63 -4.39 -4.41
CA PRO A 129 12.80 -4.94 -5.74
C PRO A 129 12.52 -6.44 -5.70
N GLU A 130 12.66 -7.09 -4.54
CA GLU A 130 12.13 -8.42 -4.28
C GLU A 130 10.59 -8.45 -4.44
N THR A 131 9.87 -7.42 -3.99
CA THR A 131 8.42 -7.27 -4.21
C THR A 131 8.11 -7.21 -5.70
N VAL A 132 8.82 -6.37 -6.45
CA VAL A 132 8.62 -6.22 -7.90
C VAL A 132 9.03 -7.50 -8.66
N GLU A 133 10.10 -8.17 -8.23
CA GLU A 133 10.55 -9.43 -8.81
C GLU A 133 9.52 -10.54 -8.55
N PHE A 134 8.95 -10.58 -7.34
CA PHE A 134 7.86 -11.49 -7.01
C PHE A 134 6.64 -11.26 -7.90
N LEU A 135 6.29 -10.01 -8.22
CA LEU A 135 5.17 -9.73 -9.13
C LEU A 135 5.33 -10.37 -10.51
N LYS A 136 6.56 -10.59 -10.99
CA LYS A 136 6.78 -11.30 -12.27
C LYS A 136 6.28 -12.74 -12.25
N THR A 137 6.19 -13.37 -11.07
CA THR A 137 5.63 -14.72 -10.94
C THR A 137 4.14 -14.78 -11.31
N LEU A 138 3.45 -13.63 -11.33
CA LEU A 138 2.04 -13.53 -11.72
C LEU A 138 1.83 -13.74 -13.24
N GLU A 139 2.88 -13.66 -14.06
CA GLU A 139 2.83 -14.00 -15.50
C GLU A 139 2.33 -15.43 -15.75
N ALA A 140 2.51 -16.33 -14.78
CA ALA A 140 2.04 -17.72 -14.86
C ALA A 140 0.52 -17.87 -14.62
N TYR A 141 -0.13 -16.85 -14.04
CA TYR A 141 -1.51 -16.93 -13.57
C TYR A 141 -2.44 -15.96 -14.30
N LEU A 142 -1.91 -14.86 -14.84
CA LEU A 142 -2.67 -13.86 -15.57
C LEU A 142 -2.47 -14.01 -17.08
N SER A 143 -3.49 -13.64 -17.86
CA SER A 143 -3.27 -13.45 -19.30
C SER A 143 -2.25 -12.32 -19.53
N PRO A 144 -1.48 -12.34 -20.64
CA PRO A 144 -0.50 -11.29 -20.92
C PRO A 144 -1.08 -9.88 -20.85
N GLU A 145 -2.30 -9.69 -21.36
CA GLU A 145 -3.01 -8.39 -21.33
C GLU A 145 -3.31 -7.92 -19.90
N ASN A 146 -3.75 -8.83 -19.01
CA ASN A 146 -4.08 -8.50 -17.63
C ASN A 146 -2.82 -8.25 -16.79
N TYR A 147 -1.74 -9.02 -17.05
CA TYR A 147 -0.45 -8.78 -16.42
C TYR A 147 0.13 -7.41 -16.77
N ASP A 148 0.17 -7.07 -18.06
CA ASP A 148 0.67 -5.77 -18.53
C ASP A 148 -0.14 -4.61 -17.94
N ARG A 149 -1.46 -4.76 -17.87
CA ARG A 149 -2.36 -3.78 -17.26
C ARG A 149 -2.07 -3.61 -15.77
N PHE A 150 -1.90 -4.69 -15.01
CA PHE A 150 -1.57 -4.62 -13.60
C PHE A 150 -0.19 -3.96 -13.38
N MET A 151 0.84 -4.37 -14.12
CA MET A 151 2.18 -3.78 -14.02
C MET A 151 2.21 -2.31 -14.41
N SER A 152 1.35 -1.89 -15.36
CA SER A 152 1.14 -0.47 -15.66
C SER A 152 0.55 0.28 -14.46
N MET A 153 -0.39 -0.31 -13.72
CA MET A 153 -0.94 0.28 -12.50
C MET A 153 0.14 0.37 -11.41
N VAL A 154 0.93 -0.68 -11.18
CA VAL A 154 2.08 -0.67 -10.25
C VAL A 154 3.03 0.49 -10.56
N LYS A 155 3.36 0.70 -11.83
CA LYS A 155 4.20 1.81 -12.27
C LYS A 155 3.55 3.18 -12.02
N SER A 156 2.22 3.26 -12.12
CA SER A 156 1.48 4.52 -11.95
C SER A 156 1.46 5.04 -10.51
N VAL A 157 1.73 4.18 -9.51
CA VAL A 157 1.81 4.55 -8.09
C VAL A 157 3.08 5.37 -7.77
N GLY A 158 3.84 5.81 -8.78
CA GLY A 158 4.98 6.72 -8.60
C GLY A 158 6.21 6.02 -8.02
N VAL A 159 6.33 4.72 -8.25
CA VAL A 159 7.38 3.89 -7.67
C VAL A 159 8.50 3.78 -8.69
N PRO A 160 9.69 4.31 -8.40
CA PRO A 160 10.81 4.10 -9.28
C PRO A 160 11.14 2.62 -9.33
N THR A 161 11.23 2.05 -10.54
CA THR A 161 11.52 0.63 -10.72
C THR A 161 13.02 0.33 -10.78
N ARG A 162 13.86 1.37 -10.73
CA ARG A 162 15.32 1.27 -10.74
C ARG A 162 15.94 2.44 -9.98
N TYR A 163 17.21 2.27 -9.59
CA TYR A 163 18.03 3.37 -9.10
C TYR A 163 18.25 4.39 -10.22
N GLU A 164 18.00 5.66 -9.93
CA GLU A 164 18.24 6.77 -10.87
C GLU A 164 18.93 7.93 -10.16
N LEU A 165 19.79 8.62 -10.90
CA LEU A 165 20.38 9.88 -10.49
C LEU A 165 20.17 10.86 -11.65
N SER A 166 19.30 11.84 -11.45
CA SER A 166 18.95 12.85 -12.44
C SER A 166 20.06 13.86 -12.59
N GLN A 167 20.03 14.60 -13.71
CA GLN A 167 20.88 15.76 -13.87
C GLN A 167 20.39 16.88 -12.95
N ASN A 168 21.29 17.48 -12.19
CA ASN A 168 20.98 18.58 -11.29
C ASN A 168 20.36 19.77 -12.04
N TYR A 169 19.42 20.48 -11.40
CA TYR A 169 18.75 21.63 -11.98
C TYR A 169 18.66 22.80 -10.98
N PRO A 170 19.05 24.02 -11.38
CA PRO A 170 19.64 24.39 -12.68
C PRO A 170 21.06 23.83 -12.87
N ASN A 171 21.53 23.75 -14.11
CA ASN A 171 22.93 23.46 -14.46
C ASN A 171 23.30 24.16 -15.79
N PRO A 172 24.23 25.13 -15.82
CA PRO A 172 25.03 25.63 -14.70
C PRO A 172 24.20 26.23 -13.56
N PHE A 173 24.71 26.18 -12.33
CA PHE A 173 24.00 26.65 -11.13
C PHE A 173 24.72 27.82 -10.44
N ASN A 174 23.97 28.62 -9.67
CA ASN A 174 24.50 29.77 -8.91
C ASN A 174 23.62 30.15 -7.70
N PRO A 175 24.13 30.08 -6.45
CA PRO A 175 25.06 29.06 -5.98
C PRO A 175 24.34 27.75 -5.61
N GLU A 176 23.02 27.67 -5.79
CA GLU A 176 22.20 26.53 -5.41
C GLU A 176 21.70 25.72 -6.61
N THR A 177 21.58 24.41 -6.42
CA THR A 177 20.97 23.48 -7.38
C THR A 177 20.27 22.35 -6.65
N ASN A 178 19.28 21.73 -7.29
CA ASN A 178 18.63 20.53 -6.77
C ASN A 178 19.18 19.29 -7.47
N ILE A 179 19.48 18.26 -6.69
CA ILE A 179 19.89 16.94 -7.16
C ILE A 179 18.75 15.98 -6.85
N GLU A 180 18.17 15.40 -7.89
CA GLU A 180 17.10 14.41 -7.77
C GLU A 180 17.65 13.00 -7.98
N PHE A 181 17.16 12.06 -7.19
CA PHE A 181 17.47 10.66 -7.34
C PHE A 181 16.25 9.80 -6.98
N ALA A 182 16.22 8.59 -7.53
CA ALA A 182 15.13 7.66 -7.32
C ALA A 182 15.68 6.37 -6.72
N LEU A 183 15.03 5.89 -5.66
CA LEU A 183 15.36 4.65 -4.98
C LEU A 183 14.21 3.66 -5.16
N PRO A 184 14.41 2.53 -5.84
CA PRO A 184 13.37 1.52 -5.99
C PRO A 184 13.08 0.78 -4.69
N MET A 185 13.90 0.99 -3.66
CA MET A 185 13.76 0.42 -2.32
C MET A 185 14.48 1.24 -1.27
N SER A 186 14.07 1.08 -0.01
CA SER A 186 14.75 1.69 1.12
C SER A 186 16.18 1.15 1.22
N ALA A 187 17.15 2.05 1.27
CA ALA A 187 18.57 1.67 1.20
C ALA A 187 19.45 2.65 1.98
N ARG A 188 20.64 2.16 2.39
CA ARG A 188 21.71 3.03 2.89
C ARG A 188 22.28 3.79 1.70
N VAL A 189 22.05 5.10 1.67
CA VAL A 189 22.48 6.00 0.61
C VAL A 189 23.60 6.90 1.09
N LYS A 190 24.62 7.08 0.24
CA LYS A 190 25.59 8.16 0.36
C LYS A 190 25.61 9.00 -0.91
N LEU A 191 25.17 10.25 -0.80
CA LEU A 191 25.25 11.26 -1.87
C LEU A 191 26.37 12.24 -1.53
N SER A 192 27.43 12.24 -2.32
CA SER A 192 28.60 13.11 -2.09
C SER A 192 29.00 13.87 -3.35
N VAL A 193 29.57 15.06 -3.14
CA VAL A 193 30.07 15.96 -4.19
C VAL A 193 31.59 15.94 -4.17
N TYR A 194 32.20 15.90 -5.35
CA TYR A 194 33.63 15.79 -5.58
C TYR A 194 34.12 16.87 -6.55
N ASN A 195 35.35 17.33 -6.33
CA ASN A 195 36.06 18.16 -7.31
C ASN A 195 36.73 17.30 -8.42
N VAL A 196 37.36 17.96 -9.39
CA VAL A 196 38.05 17.29 -10.51
C VAL A 196 39.25 16.42 -10.09
N LEU A 197 39.76 16.60 -8.88
CA LEU A 197 40.83 15.78 -8.30
C LEU A 197 40.28 14.54 -7.56
N GLY A 198 38.96 14.36 -7.53
CA GLY A 198 38.30 13.26 -6.81
C GLY A 198 38.22 13.46 -5.30
N GLN A 199 38.47 14.66 -4.80
CA GLN A 199 38.33 14.97 -3.37
C GLN A 199 36.87 15.30 -3.07
N ALA A 200 36.31 14.66 -2.03
CA ALA A 200 34.97 14.98 -1.55
C ALA A 200 34.95 16.38 -0.93
N VAL A 201 34.08 17.25 -1.45
CA VAL A 201 33.88 18.63 -0.98
C VAL A 201 32.57 18.81 -0.22
N ALA A 202 31.65 17.85 -0.32
CA ALA A 202 30.42 17.80 0.45
C ALA A 202 29.88 16.36 0.54
N THR A 203 29.17 16.05 1.62
CA THR A 203 28.28 14.89 1.72
C THR A 203 26.90 15.41 2.03
N LEU A 204 25.96 15.20 1.11
CA LEU A 204 24.60 15.73 1.17
C LEU A 204 23.65 14.79 1.89
N VAL A 205 23.88 13.47 1.73
CA VAL A 205 23.13 12.41 2.40
C VAL A 205 24.10 11.32 2.82
N ASP A 206 23.98 10.82 4.04
CA ASP A 206 24.65 9.62 4.54
C ASP A 206 23.77 8.92 5.57
N GLY A 207 22.91 8.01 5.12
CA GLY A 207 21.86 7.46 5.99
C GLY A 207 21.01 6.39 5.31
N GLN A 208 20.08 5.83 6.08
CA GLN A 208 18.97 5.07 5.51
C GLN A 208 17.97 6.04 4.90
N VAL A 209 17.53 5.78 3.67
CA VAL A 209 16.57 6.59 2.93
C VAL A 209 15.49 5.67 2.38
N GLU A 210 14.23 6.08 2.51
CA GLU A 210 13.08 5.29 2.07
C GLU A 210 12.99 5.14 0.54
N ALA A 211 12.25 4.13 0.07
CA ALA A 211 11.90 4.00 -1.34
C ALA A 211 11.13 5.24 -1.85
N GLY A 212 11.42 5.64 -3.09
CA GLY A 212 10.74 6.74 -3.78
C GLY A 212 11.68 7.72 -4.48
N TYR A 213 11.11 8.84 -4.92
CA TYR A 213 11.83 9.97 -5.50
C TYR A 213 12.26 10.95 -4.41
N HIS A 214 13.51 11.38 -4.46
CA HIS A 214 14.12 12.28 -3.49
C HIS A 214 14.74 13.48 -4.20
N SER A 215 14.73 14.63 -3.53
CA SER A 215 15.37 15.85 -4.02
C SER A 215 16.17 16.48 -2.89
N VAL A 216 17.43 16.80 -3.16
CA VAL A 216 18.35 17.40 -2.19
C VAL A 216 18.95 18.67 -2.78
N THR A 217 18.78 19.77 -2.06
CA THR A 217 19.39 21.05 -2.42
C THR A 217 20.87 21.06 -2.04
N PHE A 218 21.72 21.46 -2.99
CA PHE A 218 23.14 21.67 -2.78
C PHE A 218 23.47 23.16 -2.91
N ASP A 219 24.00 23.74 -1.84
CA ASP A 219 24.58 25.09 -1.84
C ASP A 219 26.10 25.02 -2.06
N GLY A 220 26.55 25.58 -3.18
CA GLY A 220 27.96 25.72 -3.57
C GLY A 220 28.57 27.08 -3.21
N SER A 221 27.95 27.88 -2.34
CA SER A 221 28.38 29.25 -2.00
C SER A 221 29.81 29.33 -1.48
N TYR A 222 30.34 28.27 -0.89
CA TYR A 222 31.71 28.18 -0.37
C TYR A 222 32.74 27.64 -1.39
N LEU A 223 32.31 27.28 -2.60
CA LEU A 223 33.15 26.71 -3.65
C LEU A 223 33.47 27.74 -4.75
N THR A 224 34.54 27.52 -5.52
CA THR A 224 34.88 28.35 -6.69
C THR A 224 34.11 27.89 -7.93
N SER A 225 33.86 28.80 -8.89
CA SER A 225 33.32 28.44 -10.21
C SER A 225 34.14 27.31 -10.84
N GLY A 226 33.48 26.34 -11.44
CA GLY A 226 34.16 25.16 -11.98
C GLY A 226 33.25 23.94 -12.16
N VAL A 227 33.89 22.84 -12.53
CA VAL A 227 33.23 21.54 -12.74
C VAL A 227 33.32 20.71 -11.46
N TYR A 228 32.20 20.13 -11.07
CA TYR A 228 32.08 19.21 -9.95
C TYR A 228 31.33 17.95 -10.40
N PHE A 229 31.51 16.87 -9.64
CA PHE A 229 30.81 15.62 -9.84
C PHE A 229 30.04 15.28 -8.58
N TYR A 230 28.85 14.73 -8.71
CA TYR A 230 28.12 14.16 -7.58
C TYR A 230 27.88 12.69 -7.84
N ARG A 231 27.96 11.91 -6.77
CA ARG A 231 27.93 10.46 -6.79
C ARG A 231 26.95 9.96 -5.77
N LEU A 232 26.02 9.12 -6.23
CA LEU A 232 25.07 8.39 -5.43
C LEU A 232 25.59 6.97 -5.26
N GLU A 233 25.84 6.55 -4.03
CA GLU A 233 26.28 5.20 -3.68
C GLU A 233 25.19 4.52 -2.86
N THR A 234 24.70 3.37 -3.33
CA THR A 234 23.64 2.59 -2.69
C THR A 234 23.95 1.10 -2.80
N GLY A 235 24.31 0.43 -1.70
CA GLY A 235 24.63 -1.00 -1.71
C GLY A 235 25.59 -1.41 -2.86
N ASN A 236 25.03 -1.99 -3.92
CA ASN A 236 25.75 -2.48 -5.11
C ASN A 236 25.73 -1.54 -6.32
N THR A 237 25.11 -0.36 -6.21
CA THR A 237 24.93 0.59 -7.31
C THR A 237 25.67 1.88 -7.02
N VAL A 238 26.36 2.38 -8.04
CA VAL A 238 27.02 3.67 -8.03
C VAL A 238 26.60 4.43 -9.27
N LEU A 239 25.96 5.58 -9.08
CA LEU A 239 25.60 6.51 -10.16
C LEU A 239 26.37 7.81 -9.98
N SER A 240 26.72 8.47 -11.08
CA SER A 240 27.46 9.73 -11.02
C SER A 240 27.08 10.64 -12.17
N ASN A 241 27.01 11.93 -11.90
CA ASN A 241 26.73 12.97 -12.89
C ASN A 241 27.64 14.18 -12.65
N LYS A 242 27.69 15.06 -13.66
CA LYS A 242 28.55 16.25 -13.69
C LYS A 242 27.70 17.53 -13.56
N MET A 243 28.16 18.47 -12.74
CA MET A 243 27.57 19.79 -12.60
C MET A 243 28.59 20.92 -12.80
N VAL A 244 28.10 22.10 -13.17
CA VAL A 244 28.91 23.30 -13.40
C VAL A 244 28.43 24.41 -12.48
N LEU A 245 29.27 24.86 -11.56
CA LEU A 245 29.03 26.04 -10.73
C LEU A 245 29.52 27.28 -11.47
N MET A 246 28.65 28.28 -11.61
CA MET A 246 28.99 29.58 -12.20
C MET A 246 28.61 30.69 -11.22
N LYS A 247 29.60 31.41 -10.69
CA LYS A 247 29.40 32.62 -9.89
C LYS A 247 29.59 33.88 -10.73
#